data_AF-A0A2T2U4U7-F1
#
_entry.id   AF-A0A2T2U4U7-F1
#
_cell.length_a   1.000
_cell.length_b   1.000
_cell.length_c   1.000
_cell.angle_alpha   90.00
_cell.angle_beta   90.00
_cell.angle_gamma   90.00
#
_symmetry.space_group_name_H-M   'P 1'
#
loop_
_entity.id
_entity.type
_entity.pdbx_description
1 polymer ?
#
loop_
_entity_poly.entity_id
_entity_poly.type
_entity_poly.pdbx_seq_one_letter_code
_entity_poly.pdbx_strand_id
1 'polypeptide(L)'
;GPSWTRTIRKLDPGEISDPTKVKLLSGDEAYHIVLLERRVPAHRVNLEKDYERIRQFALRDKRSRKMGDWTNQLREEIYVDVRISRSELTAMRRR
;
A
#
# COMPACT_ATOMS: atom_id res chain seq x y z
N GLY A 1 3.38 -4.14 -11.22
CA GLY A 1 2.05 -3.51 -11.25
C GLY A 1 1.22 -4.18 -12.32
N PRO A 2 -0.12 -4.19 -12.21
CA PRO A 2 -0.96 -4.85 -13.21
C PRO A 2 -0.70 -4.28 -14.60
N SER A 3 -0.53 -5.16 -15.58
CA SER A 3 -0.22 -4.81 -16.96
C SER A 3 -1.28 -3.90 -17.61
N TRP A 4 -2.52 -3.93 -17.13
CA TRP A 4 -3.67 -3.18 -17.68
C TRP A 4 -3.63 -1.68 -17.46
N THR A 5 -2.86 -1.18 -16.49
CA THR A 5 -2.81 0.27 -16.21
C THR A 5 -2.34 1.09 -17.42
N ARG A 6 -1.48 0.52 -18.28
CA ARG A 6 -1.03 1.20 -19.50
C ARG A 6 -2.11 1.25 -20.58
N THR A 7 -2.90 0.19 -20.70
CA THR A 7 -3.99 0.08 -21.69
C THR A 7 -5.10 1.09 -21.37
N ILE A 8 -5.58 1.13 -20.13
CA ILE A 8 -6.68 2.03 -19.73
C ILE A 8 -6.33 3.53 -19.79
N ARG A 9 -5.04 3.89 -19.85
CA ARG A 9 -4.63 5.31 -19.94
C ARG A 9 -4.99 5.93 -21.28
N LYS A 10 -5.12 5.11 -22.33
CA LYS A 10 -5.43 5.55 -23.69
C LYS A 10 -6.94 5.54 -24.00
N LEU A 11 -7.75 4.93 -23.13
CA LEU A 11 -9.18 4.76 -23.34
C LEU A 11 -9.99 5.92 -22.76
N ASP A 12 -11.09 6.23 -23.44
CA ASP A 12 -12.18 7.04 -22.92
C ASP A 12 -13.21 6.20 -22.14
N PRO A 13 -13.98 6.81 -21.21
CA PRO A 13 -15.04 6.09 -20.50
C PRO A 13 -16.06 5.48 -21.49
N GLY A 14 -16.34 4.19 -21.34
CA GLY A 14 -17.19 3.38 -22.22
C GLY A 14 -16.43 2.64 -23.33
N GLU A 15 -15.13 2.94 -23.53
CA GLU A 15 -14.33 2.33 -24.59
C GLU A 15 -13.74 0.97 -24.18
N ILE A 16 -13.67 0.06 -25.15
CA ILE A 16 -13.05 -1.28 -25.03
C ILE A 16 -11.70 -1.25 -25.73
N SER A 17 -10.67 -1.77 -25.07
CA SER A 17 -9.33 -1.87 -25.67
C SER A 17 -9.21 -2.99 -26.70
N ASP A 18 -8.25 -2.85 -27.62
CA ASP A 18 -7.72 -4.00 -28.37
C ASP A 18 -7.08 -5.07 -27.45
N PRO A 19 -7.10 -6.35 -27.84
CA PRO A 19 -6.40 -7.41 -27.13
C PRO A 19 -4.91 -7.06 -26.94
N THR A 20 -4.49 -6.93 -25.68
CA THR A 20 -3.11 -6.56 -25.34
C THR A 20 -2.42 -7.69 -24.59
N LYS A 21 -1.20 -8.03 -25.02
CA LYS A 21 -0.38 -9.07 -24.39
C LYS A 21 0.12 -8.66 -23.01
N VAL A 22 0.07 -9.58 -22.05
CA VAL A 22 0.44 -9.35 -20.65
C VAL A 22 1.19 -10.54 -20.08
N LYS A 23 1.97 -10.29 -19.03
CA LYS A 23 2.62 -11.33 -18.24
C LYS A 23 1.86 -11.49 -16.92
N LEU A 24 1.41 -12.72 -16.65
CA LEU A 24 0.73 -13.07 -15.39
C LEU A 24 1.74 -13.14 -14.23
N LEU A 25 1.24 -13.16 -13.00
CA LEU A 25 2.09 -13.35 -11.81
C LEU A 25 2.82 -14.69 -11.83
N SER A 26 2.25 -15.71 -12.48
CA SER A 26 2.87 -17.02 -12.70
C SER A 26 4.05 -16.97 -13.68
N GLY A 27 4.19 -15.89 -14.46
CA GLY A 27 5.19 -15.77 -15.52
C GLY A 27 4.69 -16.11 -16.92
N ASP A 28 3.49 -16.68 -17.03
CA ASP A 28 2.87 -17.02 -18.32
C ASP A 28 2.46 -15.77 -19.12
N GLU A 29 2.42 -15.92 -20.43
CA GLU A 29 1.90 -14.90 -21.33
C GLU A 29 0.39 -15.09 -21.55
N ALA A 30 -0.36 -13.99 -21.46
CA ALA A 30 -1.80 -13.96 -21.68
C ALA A 30 -2.19 -12.71 -22.49
N TYR A 31 -3.46 -12.63 -22.87
CA TYR A 31 -4.06 -11.43 -23.44
C TYR A 31 -5.19 -10.93 -22.53
N HIS A 32 -5.36 -9.61 -22.47
CA HIS A 32 -6.53 -9.00 -21.84
C HIS A 32 -7.28 -8.09 -22.80
N ILE A 33 -8.56 -7.88 -22.51
CA ILE A 33 -9.42 -6.87 -23.11
C ILE A 33 -10.08 -6.16 -21.92
N VAL A 34 -10.02 -4.84 -21.88
CA VAL A 34 -10.54 -4.06 -20.75
C VAL A 34 -11.55 -3.03 -21.23
N LEU A 35 -12.63 -2.87 -20.47
CA LEU A 35 -13.62 -1.80 -20.61
C LEU A 35 -13.33 -0.73 -19.55
N LEU A 36 -13.20 0.53 -19.95
CA LEU A 36 -13.09 1.63 -18.99
C LEU A 36 -14.48 2.13 -18.61
N GLU A 37 -15.09 1.62 -17.53
CA GLU A 37 -16.46 2.03 -17.16
C GLU A 37 -16.56 3.51 -16.77
N ARG A 38 -15.63 4.00 -15.95
CA ARG A 38 -15.66 5.36 -15.41
C ARG A 38 -14.26 5.85 -15.10
N ARG A 39 -13.99 7.13 -15.40
CA ARG A 39 -12.78 7.84 -14.98
C ARG A 39 -13.14 8.90 -13.95
N VAL A 40 -12.54 8.83 -12.77
CA VAL A 40 -12.64 9.89 -11.75
C VAL A 40 -11.42 10.82 -11.92
N PRO A 41 -11.62 12.11 -12.22
CA PRO A 41 -10.51 13.04 -12.40
C PRO A 41 -9.74 13.25 -11.10
N ALA A 42 -8.45 13.57 -11.21
CA ALA A 42 -7.65 13.95 -10.05
C ALA A 42 -8.21 15.27 -9.48
N HIS A 43 -8.46 15.29 -8.17
CA HIS A 43 -8.90 16.48 -7.46
C HIS A 43 -8.03 16.69 -6.21
N ARG A 44 -8.02 17.93 -5.71
CA ARG A 44 -7.44 18.19 -4.39
C ARG A 44 -8.32 17.54 -3.33
N VAL A 45 -7.70 16.72 -2.49
CA VAL A 45 -8.35 16.05 -1.37
C VAL A 45 -9.09 17.08 -0.52
N ASN A 46 -10.37 16.85 -0.26
CA ASN A 46 -11.21 17.73 0.55
C ASN A 46 -12.18 16.91 1.42
N LEU A 47 -12.68 17.52 2.49
CA LEU A 47 -13.53 16.82 3.45
C LEU A 47 -14.91 16.50 2.87
N GLU A 48 -15.40 17.27 1.92
CA GLU A 48 -16.73 17.08 1.33
C GLU A 48 -16.79 15.81 0.48
N LYS A 49 -15.76 15.54 -0.33
CA LYS A 49 -15.72 14.42 -1.28
C LYS A 49 -14.94 13.20 -0.76
N ASP A 50 -13.96 13.42 0.12
CA ASP A 50 -13.01 12.38 0.55
C ASP A 50 -13.07 12.08 2.05
N TYR A 51 -14.13 12.49 2.74
CA TYR A 51 -14.29 12.32 4.20
C TYR A 51 -13.87 10.92 4.67
N GLU A 52 -14.42 9.87 4.06
CA GLU A 52 -14.18 8.49 4.46
C GLU A 52 -12.69 8.10 4.37
N ARG A 53 -12.03 8.50 3.27
CA ARG A 53 -10.61 8.24 3.08
C ARG A 53 -9.76 9.02 4.08
N ILE A 54 -10.07 10.29 4.30
CA ILE A 54 -9.38 11.14 5.29
C ILE A 54 -9.56 10.57 6.70
N ARG A 55 -10.79 10.18 7.07
CA ARG A 55 -11.13 9.54 8.34
C ARG A 55 -10.32 8.26 8.55
N GLN A 56 -10.18 7.41 7.52
CA GLN A 56 -9.37 6.20 7.61
C GLN A 56 -7.88 6.52 7.83
N PHE A 57 -7.33 7.53 7.14
CA PHE A 57 -5.95 7.98 7.37
C PHE A 57 -5.74 8.51 8.79
N ALA A 58 -6.63 9.40 9.25
CA ALA A 58 -6.58 9.99 10.58
C ALA A 58 -6.72 8.93 11.68
N LEU A 59 -7.62 7.96 11.50
CA LEU A 59 -7.80 6.85 12.44
C LEU A 59 -6.55 5.99 12.57
N ARG A 60 -5.90 5.66 11.45
CA ARG A 60 -4.65 4.90 11.43
C ARG A 60 -3.52 5.67 12.11
N ASP A 61 -3.37 6.95 11.82
CA ASP A 61 -2.38 7.81 12.46
C ASP A 61 -2.62 7.89 13.98
N LYS A 62 -3.86 8.13 14.42
CA LYS A 62 -4.22 8.13 15.85
C LYS A 62 -3.91 6.80 16.54
N ARG A 63 -4.22 5.67 15.90
CA ARG A 63 -3.88 4.33 16.41
C ARG A 63 -2.37 4.16 16.53
N SER A 64 -1.60 4.60 15.54
CA SER A 64 -0.14 4.55 15.57
C SER A 64 0.43 5.36 16.73
N ARG A 65 -0.08 6.58 16.96
CA ARG A 65 0.33 7.42 18.09
C ARG A 65 0.03 6.73 19.42
N LYS A 66 -1.20 6.23 19.59
CA LYS A 66 -1.60 5.54 20.83
C LYS A 66 -0.82 4.26 21.09
N MET A 67 -0.46 3.51 20.04
CA MET A 67 0.43 2.36 20.16
C MET A 67 1.83 2.78 20.62
N GLY A 68 2.36 3.89 20.09
CA GLY A 68 3.64 4.46 20.51
C GLY A 68 3.63 4.91 21.97
N ASP A 69 2.61 5.67 22.37
CA ASP A 69 2.42 6.11 23.76
C ASP A 69 2.41 4.89 24.71
N TRP A 70 1.61 3.87 24.38
CA TRP A 70 1.50 2.65 25.17
C TRP A 70 2.81 1.86 25.23
N THR A 71 3.54 1.77 24.11
CA THR A 71 4.86 1.12 24.06
C THR A 71 5.87 1.84 24.96
N ASN A 72 5.84 3.18 24.99
CA ASN A 72 6.72 3.96 25.86
C ASN A 72 6.39 3.74 27.33
N GLN A 73 5.11 3.75 27.70
CA GLN A 73 4.68 3.45 29.06
C GLN A 73 5.16 2.06 29.51
N LEU A 74 5.00 1.03 28.66
CA LEU A 74 5.45 -0.32 28.99
C LEU A 74 6.97 -0.41 29.22
N ARG A 75 7.77 0.43 28.56
CA ARG A 75 9.23 0.48 28.77
C ARG A 75 9.61 1.04 30.15
N GLU A 76 8.78 1.89 30.73
CA GLU A 76 8.99 2.45 32.06
C GLU A 76 8.55 1.45 33.14
N GLU A 77 7.50 0.68 32.88
CA GLU A 77 6.93 -0.28 33.84
C GLU A 77 7.66 -1.63 33.84
N ILE A 78 8.23 -2.06 32.71
CA ILE A 78 8.82 -3.38 32.54
C ILE A 78 10.34 -3.29 32.42
N TYR A 79 11.06 -3.97 33.30
CA TYR A 79 12.51 -4.14 33.19
C TYR A 79 12.89 -5.01 31.99
N VAL A 80 13.68 -4.46 31.08
CA VAL A 80 14.21 -5.16 29.90
C VAL A 80 15.73 -5.16 29.94
N ASP A 81 16.33 -6.35 29.92
CA ASP A 81 17.78 -6.56 29.89
C ASP A 81 18.21 -7.13 28.53
N VAL A 82 18.98 -6.36 27.76
CA VAL A 82 19.47 -6.75 26.43
C VAL A 82 20.86 -7.36 26.56
N ARG A 83 20.94 -8.69 26.48
CA ARG A 83 22.17 -9.45 26.72
C ARG A 83 23.01 -9.77 25.47
N ILE A 84 22.57 -9.33 24.29
CA ILE A 84 23.25 -9.61 23.02
C ILE A 84 24.11 -8.42 22.58
N SER A 85 25.36 -8.68 22.19
CA SER A 85 26.26 -7.66 21.68
C SER A 85 26.03 -7.38 20.19
N ARG A 86 26.50 -6.20 19.74
CA ARG A 86 26.39 -5.78 18.33
C ARG A 86 27.14 -6.71 17.37
N SER A 87 28.26 -7.30 17.80
CA SER A 87 29.04 -8.27 17.02
C SER A 87 28.28 -9.59 16.83
N GLU A 88 27.65 -10.11 17.89
CA GLU A 88 26.84 -11.33 17.84
C GLU A 88 25.59 -11.16 16.96
N LEU A 89 24.91 -10.02 17.06
CA LEU A 89 23.79 -9.66 16.20
C LEU A 89 24.15 -9.61 14.71
N THR A 90 25.35 -9.11 14.40
CA THR A 90 25.85 -9.00 13.02
C THR A 90 26.21 -10.38 12.45
N ALA A 91 26.76 -11.28 13.27
CA ALA A 91 27.08 -12.65 12.89
C ALA A 91 25.81 -13.48 12.60
N MET A 92 24.74 -13.29 13.38
CA MET A 92 23.45 -13.97 13.18
C MET A 92 22.74 -13.58 11.88
N ARG A 93 22.83 -12.32 11.45
CA ARG A 93 22.17 -11.81 10.23
C ARG A 93 22.80 -12.27 8.90
N ARG A 94 24.01 -12.83 8.96
CA ARG A 94 24.75 -13.31 7.77
C ARG A 94 24.60 -14.81 7.52
N ARG A 95 23.83 -15.51 8.34
CA ARG A 95 23.33 -16.86 8.07
C ARG A 95 21.91 -16.78 7.53
#